data_AF-A0A554KDW7-F1
#
_entry.id   AF-A0A554KDW7-F1
#
_cell.length_a   1.000
_cell.length_b   1.000
_cell.length_c   1.000
_cell.angle_alpha   90.00
_cell.angle_beta   90.00
_cell.angle_gamma   90.00
#
_symmetry.space_group_name_H-M   'P 1'
#
loop_
_entity.id
_entity.type
_entity.pdbx_description
1 polymer ?
#
loop_
_entity_poly.entity_id
_entity_poly.type
_entity_poly.pdbx_seq_one_letter_code
_entity_poly.pdbx_strand_id
1 'polypeptide(L)'
;MMKRRNGTKGFTLLEMIVAVGIFSMVAVLASGSAFLFHRLQRKAINAQNVHDNIRFALDTMAREIRTGDKFCHVSLPTGCVNVSAPSLNCSWASGGCTQFSFRESLADTPNIAYRLNTGAPGGGAIQKSTDGGVQWYYITDPERTISTLRFYASGITAFPDEEQERVTIVIEVKSAYLAKPGEESRLLLQTTVTKRKAL
;
A
#
# COMPACT_ATOMS: atom_id res chain seq x y z
N MET A 1 48.96 6.00 62.35
CA MET A 1 48.82 6.04 60.88
C MET A 1 48.85 4.60 60.37
N MET A 2 47.70 4.00 60.04
CA MET A 2 47.58 2.56 59.79
C MET A 2 47.46 2.31 58.28
N LYS A 3 48.47 1.67 57.69
CA LYS A 3 48.58 1.38 56.26
C LYS A 3 47.76 0.13 55.93
N ARG A 4 46.57 0.28 55.33
CA ARG A 4 45.80 -0.86 54.81
C ARG A 4 46.58 -1.54 53.68
N ARG A 5 46.90 -2.83 53.84
CA ARG A 5 47.33 -3.70 52.74
C ARG A 5 46.09 -4.12 51.95
N ASN A 6 45.90 -3.57 50.77
CA ASN A 6 44.94 -4.10 49.80
C ASN A 6 45.51 -5.39 49.22
N GLY A 7 45.01 -6.54 49.70
CA GLY A 7 45.33 -7.85 49.14
C GLY A 7 44.54 -8.07 47.86
N THR A 8 45.12 -7.78 46.71
CA THR A 8 44.59 -8.24 45.42
C THR A 8 44.82 -9.74 45.33
N LYS A 9 43.81 -10.54 45.67
CA LYS A 9 43.82 -11.99 45.43
C LYS A 9 43.65 -12.23 43.93
N GLY A 10 44.53 -13.04 43.33
CA GLY A 10 44.44 -13.46 41.93
C GLY A 10 43.45 -14.60 41.73
N PHE A 11 43.04 -14.81 40.48
CA PHE A 11 42.16 -15.92 40.09
C PHE A 11 42.93 -17.21 39.91
N THR A 12 42.29 -18.32 40.21
CA THR A 12 42.82 -19.66 39.90
C THR A 12 42.61 -19.99 38.43
N LEU A 13 43.44 -20.90 37.91
CA LEU A 13 43.32 -21.37 36.52
C LEU A 13 41.96 -22.05 36.26
N LEU A 14 41.43 -22.77 37.27
CA LEU A 14 40.11 -23.39 37.22
C LEU A 14 38.99 -22.33 37.05
N GLU A 15 39.03 -21.23 37.82
CA GLU A 15 38.03 -20.15 37.72
C GLU A 15 38.03 -19.49 36.35
N MET A 16 39.21 -19.32 35.73
CA MET A 16 39.30 -18.78 34.36
C MET A 16 38.65 -19.70 33.33
N ILE A 17 38.85 -21.02 33.43
CA ILE A 17 38.24 -21.99 32.50
C ILE A 17 36.71 -21.98 32.64
N VAL A 18 36.19 -22.00 33.87
CA VAL A 18 34.74 -21.96 34.11
C VAL A 18 34.14 -20.64 33.64
N ALA A 19 34.78 -19.51 33.94
CA ALA A 19 34.30 -18.19 33.53
C ALA A 19 34.21 -18.05 32.00
N VAL A 20 35.24 -18.47 31.26
CA VAL A 20 35.25 -18.42 29.80
C VAL A 20 34.22 -19.38 29.19
N GLY A 21 34.05 -20.57 29.76
CA GLY A 21 33.03 -21.54 29.34
C GLY A 21 31.60 -20.97 29.45
N ILE A 22 31.27 -20.38 30.61
CA ILE A 22 29.94 -19.78 30.82
C ILE A 22 29.76 -18.54 29.95
N PHE A 23 30.77 -17.67 29.86
CA PHE A 23 30.72 -16.46 29.04
C PHE A 23 30.51 -16.76 27.56
N SER A 24 31.26 -17.72 27.02
CA SER A 24 31.13 -18.12 25.61
C SER A 24 29.74 -18.72 25.31
N MET A 25 29.19 -19.54 26.21
CA MET A 25 27.84 -20.07 26.09
C MET A 25 26.79 -18.94 26.02
N VAL A 26 26.86 -17.96 26.92
CA VAL A 26 25.95 -16.80 26.95
C VAL A 26 26.12 -15.94 25.69
N ALA A 27 27.35 -15.70 25.24
CA ALA A 27 27.63 -14.90 24.05
C ALA A 27 27.02 -15.51 22.76
N VAL A 28 27.06 -16.84 22.62
CA VAL A 28 26.43 -17.55 21.49
C VAL A 28 24.91 -17.38 21.51
N LEU A 29 24.28 -17.55 22.69
CA LEU A 29 22.84 -17.37 22.84
C LEU A 29 22.41 -15.93 22.51
N ALA A 30 23.15 -14.93 23.02
CA ALA A 30 22.89 -13.52 22.73
C ALA A 30 23.01 -13.23 21.22
N SER A 31 24.05 -13.75 20.56
CA SER A 31 24.28 -13.55 19.13
C SER A 31 23.15 -14.17 18.29
N GLY A 32 22.70 -15.37 18.64
CA GLY A 32 21.56 -16.02 17.98
C GLY A 32 20.28 -15.18 18.03
N SER A 33 20.00 -14.56 19.19
CA SER A 33 18.85 -13.67 19.35
C SER A 33 18.97 -12.39 18.51
N ALA A 34 20.16 -11.80 18.42
CA ALA A 34 20.41 -10.61 17.61
C ALA A 34 20.18 -10.87 16.11
N PHE A 35 20.61 -12.03 15.60
CA PHE A 35 20.34 -12.42 14.22
C PHE A 35 18.85 -12.58 13.92
N LEU A 36 18.10 -13.17 14.84
CA LEU A 36 16.64 -13.29 14.70
C LEU A 36 16.00 -11.89 14.68
N PHE A 37 16.39 -11.02 15.61
CA PHE A 37 15.86 -9.66 15.69
C PHE A 37 16.12 -8.88 14.40
N HIS A 38 17.32 -8.97 13.81
CA HIS A 38 17.61 -8.34 12.52
C HIS A 38 16.73 -8.84 11.37
N ARG A 39 16.41 -10.14 11.33
CA ARG A 39 15.49 -10.69 10.33
C ARG A 39 14.08 -10.14 10.52
N LEU A 40 13.60 -10.08 11.77
CA LEU A 40 12.29 -9.53 12.11
C LEU A 40 12.21 -8.04 11.75
N GLN A 41 13.25 -7.27 12.05
CA GLN A 41 13.34 -5.85 11.73
C GLN A 41 13.26 -5.61 10.22
N ARG A 42 14.00 -6.38 9.40
CA ARG A 42 13.92 -6.26 7.93
C ARG A 42 12.53 -6.60 7.39
N LYS A 43 11.89 -7.65 7.93
CA LYS A 43 10.51 -8.02 7.57
C LYS A 43 9.53 -6.90 7.92
N ALA A 44 9.67 -6.30 9.11
CA ALA A 44 8.83 -5.19 9.56
C ALA A 44 9.01 -3.93 8.69
N ILE A 45 10.25 -3.56 8.36
CA ILE A 45 10.53 -2.41 7.47
C ILE A 45 9.91 -2.62 6.09
N ASN A 46 10.07 -3.80 5.50
CA ASN A 46 9.48 -4.09 4.18
C ASN A 46 7.95 -4.03 4.21
N ALA A 47 7.32 -4.57 5.25
CA ALA A 47 5.87 -4.46 5.41
C ALA A 47 5.43 -3.01 5.56
N GLN A 48 6.13 -2.22 6.39
CA GLN A 48 5.84 -0.81 6.60
C GLN A 48 5.95 -0.01 5.28
N ASN A 49 7.00 -0.23 4.49
CA ASN A 49 7.17 0.43 3.20
C ASN A 49 6.03 0.11 2.23
N VAL A 50 5.55 -1.15 2.21
CA VAL A 50 4.39 -1.55 1.41
C VAL A 50 3.14 -0.83 1.88
N HIS A 51 2.90 -0.78 3.20
CA HIS A 51 1.78 -0.03 3.78
C HIS A 51 1.81 1.46 3.39
N ASP A 52 2.95 2.11 3.51
CA ASP A 52 3.07 3.55 3.25
C ASP A 52 2.93 3.88 1.77
N ASN A 53 3.45 3.02 0.89
CA ASN A 53 3.28 3.15 -0.56
C ASN A 53 1.80 3.05 -0.98
N ILE A 54 1.07 2.05 -0.46
CA ILE A 54 -0.35 1.88 -0.76
C ILE A 54 -1.18 3.00 -0.15
N ARG A 55 -0.89 3.42 1.08
CA ARG A 55 -1.56 4.56 1.74
C ARG A 55 -1.40 5.83 0.92
N PHE A 56 -0.19 6.14 0.47
CA PHE A 56 0.07 7.30 -0.38
C PHE A 56 -0.78 7.27 -1.66
N ALA A 57 -0.83 6.13 -2.34
CA ALA A 57 -1.66 5.97 -3.54
C ALA A 57 -3.16 6.10 -3.24
N LEU A 58 -3.63 5.48 -2.16
CA LEU A 58 -5.02 5.51 -1.73
C LEU A 58 -5.46 6.93 -1.34
N ASP A 59 -4.65 7.66 -0.59
CA ASP A 59 -4.94 9.04 -0.18
C ASP A 59 -4.92 9.99 -1.38
N THR A 60 -3.98 9.79 -2.31
CA THR A 60 -3.92 10.58 -3.56
C THR A 60 -5.16 10.34 -4.42
N MET A 61 -5.53 9.08 -4.66
CA MET A 61 -6.76 8.73 -5.37
C MET A 61 -7.98 9.30 -4.67
N ALA A 62 -8.09 9.13 -3.35
CA ALA A 62 -9.24 9.58 -2.59
C ALA A 62 -9.40 11.10 -2.63
N ARG A 63 -8.29 11.85 -2.52
CA ARG A 63 -8.32 13.32 -2.59
C ARG A 63 -8.81 13.80 -3.95
N GLU A 64 -8.29 13.25 -5.04
CA GLU A 64 -8.65 13.68 -6.38
C GLU A 64 -10.05 13.23 -6.79
N ILE A 65 -10.47 12.02 -6.40
CA ILE A 65 -11.85 11.54 -6.63
C ILE A 65 -12.87 12.40 -5.89
N ARG A 66 -12.53 12.91 -4.70
CA ARG A 66 -13.42 13.77 -3.90
C ARG A 66 -13.75 15.10 -4.60
N THR A 67 -12.79 15.66 -5.34
CA THR A 67 -12.92 16.90 -6.11
C THR A 67 -13.23 16.65 -7.58
N GLY A 68 -13.34 15.38 -7.97
CA GLY A 68 -13.74 14.95 -9.30
C GLY A 68 -15.20 15.28 -9.59
N ASP A 69 -15.44 15.63 -10.83
CA ASP A 69 -16.75 15.73 -11.45
C ASP A 69 -16.80 14.78 -12.65
N LYS A 70 -18.00 14.32 -13.03
CA LYS A 70 -18.21 13.41 -14.18
C LYS A 70 -17.31 12.17 -14.15
N PHE A 71 -17.75 11.16 -13.41
CA PHE A 71 -17.06 9.87 -13.30
C PHE A 71 -17.31 8.97 -14.51
N CYS A 72 -16.30 8.22 -14.93
CA CYS A 72 -16.31 7.34 -16.11
C CYS A 72 -15.40 6.11 -15.90
N HIS A 73 -15.68 5.01 -16.61
CA HIS A 73 -14.84 3.80 -16.55
C HIS A 73 -13.82 3.72 -17.71
N VAL A 74 -14.07 4.41 -18.82
CA VAL A 74 -13.33 4.24 -20.08
C VAL A 74 -12.22 5.29 -20.21
N SER A 75 -11.00 4.85 -20.56
CA SER A 75 -9.88 5.71 -20.96
C SER A 75 -10.02 6.08 -22.43
N LEU A 76 -11.02 6.89 -22.76
CA LEU A 76 -11.11 7.47 -24.10
C LEU A 76 -10.53 8.89 -24.08
N PRO A 77 -9.71 9.26 -25.08
CA PRO A 77 -9.21 10.63 -25.23
C PRO A 77 -10.33 11.64 -25.48
N THR A 78 -11.54 11.18 -25.82
CA THR A 78 -12.70 12.01 -26.19
C THR A 78 -13.50 12.57 -25.00
N GLY A 79 -12.94 12.58 -23.79
CA GLY A 79 -13.57 13.23 -22.63
C GLY A 79 -14.58 12.33 -21.89
N CYS A 80 -14.72 12.56 -20.58
CA CYS A 80 -15.83 12.03 -19.78
C CYS A 80 -17.12 12.75 -20.20
N VAL A 81 -17.70 12.37 -21.34
CA VAL A 81 -19.03 12.85 -21.74
C VAL A 81 -20.04 12.06 -20.90
N ASN A 82 -21.02 12.73 -20.30
CA ASN A 82 -22.16 12.07 -19.64
C ASN A 82 -22.70 11.00 -20.60
N VAL A 83 -22.32 9.74 -20.39
CA VAL A 83 -22.75 8.67 -21.27
C VAL A 83 -24.20 8.41 -20.90
N SER A 84 -25.11 8.89 -21.72
CA SER A 84 -26.51 8.47 -21.81
C SER A 84 -26.65 7.00 -22.26
N ALA A 85 -25.61 6.18 -22.07
CA ALA A 85 -25.64 4.73 -22.10
C ALA A 85 -25.29 4.23 -20.69
N PRO A 86 -26.19 3.48 -20.02
CA PRO A 86 -25.97 2.98 -18.67
C PRO A 86 -24.88 1.89 -18.70
N SER A 87 -23.60 2.27 -18.68
CA SER A 87 -22.47 1.33 -18.54
C SER A 87 -22.12 1.15 -17.05
N LEU A 88 -23.18 0.75 -16.34
CA LEU A 88 -23.42 0.67 -14.91
C LEU A 88 -22.62 -0.40 -14.16
N ASN A 89 -21.36 -0.67 -14.52
CA ASN A 89 -20.68 -1.88 -14.03
C ASN A 89 -19.48 -1.63 -13.12
N CYS A 90 -19.42 -0.48 -12.47
CA CYS A 90 -18.62 -0.34 -11.25
C CYS A 90 -19.50 -0.52 -10.00
N SER A 91 -20.60 -1.27 -10.07
CA SER A 91 -21.39 -1.58 -8.88
C SER A 91 -20.80 -2.78 -8.15
N TRP A 92 -21.26 -3.02 -6.93
CA TRP A 92 -20.92 -4.24 -6.21
C TRP A 92 -21.42 -5.50 -6.95
N ALA A 93 -22.58 -5.41 -7.60
CA ALA A 93 -23.20 -6.53 -8.32
C ALA A 93 -22.41 -6.95 -9.57
N SER A 94 -21.71 -6.02 -10.21
CA SER A 94 -20.86 -6.30 -11.37
C SER A 94 -19.41 -6.67 -11.01
N GLY A 95 -19.09 -6.74 -9.71
CA GLY A 95 -17.73 -7.03 -9.23
C GLY A 95 -16.78 -5.83 -9.32
N GLY A 96 -17.28 -4.62 -9.56
CA GLY A 96 -16.46 -3.41 -9.62
C GLY A 96 -15.56 -3.33 -10.86
N CYS A 97 -14.83 -2.22 -10.93
CA CYS A 97 -14.02 -1.84 -12.08
C CYS A 97 -12.53 -1.86 -11.78
N THR A 98 -11.71 -2.25 -12.77
CA THR A 98 -10.23 -2.28 -12.64
C THR A 98 -9.56 -0.98 -13.06
N GLN A 99 -10.31 -0.11 -13.72
CA GLN A 99 -9.89 1.24 -14.12
C GLN A 99 -10.96 2.24 -13.67
N PHE A 100 -10.55 3.46 -13.33
CA PHE A 100 -11.49 4.51 -12.97
C PHE A 100 -10.99 5.85 -13.47
N SER A 101 -11.85 6.59 -14.16
CA SER A 101 -11.55 7.88 -14.75
C SER A 101 -12.54 8.93 -14.25
N PHE A 102 -12.11 10.17 -14.14
CA PHE A 102 -12.98 11.30 -13.80
C PHE A 102 -12.37 12.59 -14.35
N ARG A 103 -13.19 13.63 -14.40
CA ARG A 103 -12.73 14.97 -14.73
C ARG A 103 -12.53 15.76 -13.44
N GLU A 104 -11.53 16.60 -13.34
CA GLU A 104 -11.44 17.51 -12.20
C GLU A 104 -12.41 18.69 -12.38
N SER A 105 -12.99 19.21 -11.29
CA SER A 105 -14.00 20.28 -11.33
C SER A 105 -13.50 21.62 -11.90
N LEU A 106 -12.19 21.80 -12.10
CA LEU A 106 -11.62 23.00 -12.71
C LEU A 106 -11.69 22.84 -14.24
N ALA A 107 -12.40 23.76 -14.90
CA ALA A 107 -12.63 23.74 -16.34
C ALA A 107 -11.29 23.66 -17.11
N ASP A 108 -11.29 22.88 -18.20
CA ASP A 108 -10.16 22.59 -19.10
C ASP A 108 -9.04 21.63 -18.67
N THR A 109 -9.15 20.94 -17.53
CA THR A 109 -8.19 19.86 -17.25
C THR A 109 -8.51 18.57 -18.03
N PRO A 110 -7.50 17.86 -18.55
CA PRO A 110 -7.65 16.52 -19.10
C PRO A 110 -8.12 15.51 -18.04
N ASN A 111 -8.80 14.44 -18.49
CA ASN A 111 -9.33 13.42 -17.57
C ASN A 111 -8.20 12.76 -16.78
N ILE A 112 -8.43 12.58 -15.48
CA ILE A 112 -7.55 11.78 -14.61
C ILE A 112 -8.06 10.33 -14.64
N ALA A 113 -7.15 9.37 -14.82
CA ALA A 113 -7.48 7.95 -14.81
C ALA A 113 -6.51 7.16 -13.93
N TYR A 114 -7.04 6.14 -13.27
CA TYR A 114 -6.30 5.21 -12.43
C TYR A 114 -6.53 3.78 -12.90
N ARG A 115 -5.47 2.97 -12.93
CA ARG A 115 -5.56 1.53 -13.24
C ARG A 115 -4.49 0.73 -12.50
N LEU A 116 -4.72 -0.58 -12.41
CA LEU A 116 -3.67 -1.53 -12.04
C LEU A 116 -2.96 -2.05 -13.30
N ASN A 117 -1.65 -1.85 -13.37
CA ASN A 117 -0.80 -2.51 -14.36
C ASN A 117 -0.26 -3.82 -13.79
N THR A 118 -0.81 -4.95 -14.23
CA THR A 118 -0.39 -6.30 -13.82
C THR A 118 0.93 -6.73 -14.49
N GLY A 119 1.42 -6.00 -15.48
CA GLY A 119 2.70 -6.25 -16.16
C GLY A 119 3.92 -5.57 -15.54
N ALA A 120 3.77 -4.93 -14.37
CA ALA A 120 4.90 -4.31 -13.68
C ALA A 120 5.92 -5.38 -13.19
N PRO A 121 7.22 -5.05 -13.05
CA PRO A 121 8.26 -5.99 -12.59
C PRO A 121 7.90 -6.75 -11.30
N GLY A 122 7.18 -6.09 -10.38
CA GLY A 122 6.69 -6.67 -9.14
C GLY A 122 5.38 -7.47 -9.25
N GLY A 123 4.79 -7.63 -10.44
CA GLY A 123 3.53 -8.35 -10.65
C GLY A 123 2.25 -7.53 -10.44
N GLY A 124 2.36 -6.23 -10.13
CA GLY A 124 1.21 -5.33 -10.11
C GLY A 124 1.51 -3.95 -9.51
N ALA A 125 1.30 -2.87 -10.26
CA ALA A 125 1.50 -1.51 -9.76
C ALA A 125 0.39 -0.56 -10.21
N ILE A 126 -0.02 0.37 -9.35
CA ILE A 126 -1.03 1.37 -9.67
C ILE A 126 -0.39 2.46 -10.53
N GLN A 127 -1.06 2.75 -11.63
CA GLN A 127 -0.71 3.83 -12.54
C GLN A 127 -1.77 4.91 -12.54
N LYS A 128 -1.32 6.14 -12.69
CA LYS A 128 -2.14 7.33 -12.94
C LYS A 128 -1.90 7.81 -14.36
N SER A 129 -2.93 8.37 -14.96
CA SER A 129 -2.86 9.18 -16.18
C SER A 129 -3.56 10.51 -15.90
N THR A 130 -3.00 11.61 -16.40
CA THR A 130 -3.61 12.95 -16.41
C THR A 130 -3.93 13.40 -17.82
N ASP A 131 -3.93 12.53 -18.82
CA ASP A 131 -4.18 12.89 -20.22
C ASP A 131 -5.27 12.02 -20.86
N GLY A 132 -6.18 11.50 -20.02
CA GLY A 132 -7.27 10.63 -20.47
C GLY A 132 -6.84 9.22 -20.90
N GLY A 133 -5.68 8.78 -20.46
CA GLY A 133 -5.17 7.42 -20.64
C GLY A 133 -4.16 7.27 -21.78
N VAL A 134 -3.54 8.35 -22.24
CA VAL A 134 -2.50 8.33 -23.28
C VAL A 134 -1.13 8.00 -22.66
N GLN A 135 -0.75 8.69 -21.61
CA GLN A 135 0.46 8.44 -20.82
C GLN A 135 0.09 7.94 -19.42
N TRP A 136 0.90 6.99 -18.92
CA TRP A 136 0.69 6.36 -17.62
C TRP A 136 1.97 6.40 -16.80
N TYR A 137 1.87 6.92 -15.58
CA TYR A 137 2.95 7.02 -14.60
C TYR A 137 2.64 6.17 -13.39
N TYR A 138 3.65 5.51 -12.84
CA TYR A 138 3.51 4.75 -11.60
C TYR A 138 3.37 5.70 -10.41
N ILE A 139 2.32 5.50 -9.61
CA ILE A 139 2.16 6.19 -8.31
C ILE A 139 2.58 5.31 -7.15
N THR A 140 2.63 3.99 -7.38
CA THR A 140 3.17 2.99 -6.45
C THR A 140 4.48 2.44 -6.98
N ASP A 141 5.27 1.81 -6.11
CA ASP A 141 6.54 1.18 -6.48
C ASP A 141 6.31 0.02 -7.48
N PRO A 142 6.89 0.07 -8.71
CA PRO A 142 6.69 -0.97 -9.73
C PRO A 142 7.32 -2.32 -9.37
N GLU A 143 8.24 -2.38 -8.40
CA GLU A 143 8.86 -3.62 -7.92
C GLU A 143 8.02 -4.35 -6.86
N ARG A 144 6.87 -3.81 -6.46
CA ARG A 144 5.98 -4.42 -5.47
C ARG A 144 4.75 -5.02 -6.11
N THR A 145 4.20 -6.04 -5.47
CA THR A 145 3.05 -6.79 -5.99
C THR A 145 1.75 -6.25 -5.41
N ILE A 146 1.01 -5.46 -6.18
CA ILE A 146 -0.39 -5.14 -5.89
C ILE A 146 -1.26 -6.16 -6.61
N SER A 147 -2.01 -6.94 -5.85
CA SER A 147 -2.74 -8.09 -6.40
C SER A 147 -4.06 -7.68 -7.04
N THR A 148 -4.75 -6.71 -6.45
CA THR A 148 -6.05 -6.27 -6.95
C THR A 148 -6.29 -4.82 -6.60
N LEU A 149 -6.85 -4.08 -7.56
CA LEU A 149 -7.41 -2.75 -7.39
C LEU A 149 -8.81 -2.79 -7.98
N ARG A 150 -9.82 -2.45 -7.18
CA ARG A 150 -11.20 -2.35 -7.63
C ARG A 150 -11.82 -1.04 -7.20
N PHE A 151 -12.64 -0.48 -8.09
CA PHE A 151 -13.42 0.70 -7.85
C PHE A 151 -14.90 0.34 -7.90
N TYR A 152 -15.64 0.78 -6.88
CA TYR A 152 -17.08 0.64 -6.80
C TYR A 152 -17.75 2.01 -6.74
N ALA A 153 -18.46 2.38 -7.78
CA ALA A 153 -19.23 3.61 -7.86
C ALA A 153 -20.71 3.36 -7.55
N SER A 154 -21.33 4.27 -6.79
CA SER A 154 -22.75 4.27 -6.44
C SER A 154 -23.29 5.70 -6.45
N GLY A 155 -24.56 5.87 -6.84
CA GLY A 155 -25.20 7.18 -6.95
C GLY A 155 -24.80 7.99 -8.19
N ILE A 156 -24.12 7.38 -9.17
CA ILE A 156 -23.68 8.05 -10.41
C ILE A 156 -24.70 7.74 -11.51
N THR A 157 -25.77 8.53 -11.55
CA THR A 157 -26.89 8.36 -12.49
C THR A 157 -26.97 9.52 -13.49
N ALA A 158 -27.46 9.24 -14.69
CA ALA A 158 -27.65 10.25 -15.75
C ALA A 158 -28.76 11.27 -15.40
N PHE A 159 -29.66 10.89 -14.50
CA PHE A 159 -30.66 11.76 -13.89
C PHE A 159 -30.23 11.97 -12.44
N PRO A 160 -29.99 13.22 -12.00
CA PRO A 160 -29.57 13.50 -10.64
C PRO A 160 -30.76 13.26 -9.70
N ASP A 161 -30.93 12.01 -9.28
CA ASP A 161 -31.62 11.70 -8.04
C ASP A 161 -30.77 12.28 -6.89
N GLU A 162 -31.39 12.67 -5.78
CA GLU A 162 -30.70 13.29 -4.62
C GLU A 162 -29.69 12.34 -3.91
N GLU A 163 -29.33 11.21 -4.52
CA GLU A 163 -28.38 10.27 -3.96
C GLU A 163 -26.95 10.81 -4.05
N GLN A 164 -26.23 10.71 -2.94
CA GLN A 164 -24.86 11.19 -2.87
C GLN A 164 -23.91 10.29 -3.66
N GLU A 165 -23.28 10.84 -4.70
CA GLU A 165 -22.21 10.18 -5.47
C GLU A 165 -21.08 9.73 -4.55
N ARG A 166 -20.81 8.42 -4.54
CA ARG A 166 -19.77 7.79 -3.72
C ARG A 166 -18.98 6.74 -4.51
N VAL A 167 -17.68 6.69 -4.24
CA VAL A 167 -16.73 5.75 -4.84
C VAL A 167 -15.99 5.02 -3.72
N THR A 168 -16.09 3.69 -3.71
CA THR A 168 -15.32 2.83 -2.82
C THR A 168 -14.13 2.26 -3.58
N ILE A 169 -12.93 2.48 -3.04
CA ILE A 169 -11.67 1.95 -3.57
C ILE A 169 -11.28 0.76 -2.70
N VAL A 170 -11.02 -0.38 -3.32
CA VAL A 170 -10.55 -1.60 -2.66
C VAL A 170 -9.21 -2.00 -3.25
N ILE A 171 -8.20 -2.11 -2.39
CA ILE A 171 -6.85 -2.54 -2.74
C ILE A 171 -6.54 -3.81 -1.97
N GLU A 172 -6.15 -4.86 -2.69
CA GLU A 172 -5.60 -6.08 -2.11
C GLU A 172 -4.14 -6.21 -2.49
N VAL A 173 -3.31 -6.48 -1.48
CA VAL A 173 -1.90 -6.76 -1.64
C VAL A 173 -1.60 -8.12 -1.03
N LYS A 174 -1.11 -9.03 -1.87
CA LYS A 174 -0.55 -10.31 -1.45
C LYS A 174 0.96 -10.17 -1.42
N SER A 175 1.54 -10.31 -0.23
CA SER A 175 3.00 -10.35 -0.09
C SER A 175 3.51 -11.70 -0.58
N ALA A 176 4.09 -11.72 -1.79
CA ALA A 176 4.82 -12.88 -2.30
C ALA A 176 6.21 -13.04 -1.64
N TYR A 177 6.62 -12.12 -0.77
CA TYR A 177 8.00 -12.04 -0.25
C TYR A 177 8.37 -13.16 0.74
N LEU A 178 7.43 -14.04 1.08
CA LEU A 178 7.70 -15.25 1.87
C LEU A 178 6.97 -16.44 1.24
N ALA A 179 7.46 -16.87 0.07
CA ALA A 179 7.12 -18.16 -0.51
C ALA A 179 7.66 -19.32 0.35
N LYS A 180 7.12 -19.48 1.56
CA LYS A 180 6.83 -20.77 2.15
C LYS A 180 5.33 -21.01 1.97
N PRO A 181 4.90 -22.20 1.53
CA PRO A 181 3.48 -22.53 1.53
C PRO A 181 2.95 -22.41 2.97
N GLY A 182 2.08 -21.44 3.22
CA GLY A 182 1.48 -21.15 4.53
C GLY A 182 1.73 -19.76 5.14
N GLU A 183 2.58 -18.91 4.54
CA GLU A 183 2.92 -17.58 5.08
C GLU A 183 2.52 -16.40 4.16
N GLU A 184 1.41 -16.55 3.43
CA GLU A 184 0.82 -15.46 2.65
C GLU A 184 0.25 -14.37 3.58
N SER A 185 0.93 -13.22 3.66
CA SER A 185 0.34 -12.03 4.28
C SER A 185 -0.54 -11.32 3.26
N ARG A 186 -1.84 -11.23 3.57
CA ARG A 186 -2.82 -10.48 2.77
C ARG A 186 -3.20 -9.20 3.49
N LEU A 187 -3.06 -8.09 2.79
CA LEU A 187 -3.50 -6.79 3.23
C LEU A 187 -4.66 -6.33 2.35
N LEU A 188 -5.80 -6.08 2.98
CA LEU A 188 -6.98 -5.50 2.34
C LEU A 188 -7.17 -4.10 2.89
N LEU A 189 -7.17 -3.11 2.00
CA LEU A 189 -7.45 -1.72 2.32
C LEU A 189 -8.67 -1.28 1.53
N GLN A 190 -9.61 -0.65 2.23
CA GLN A 190 -10.82 -0.13 1.63
C GLN A 190 -11.07 1.29 2.12
N THR A 191 -11.39 2.18 1.20
CA THR A 191 -11.83 3.54 1.53
C THR A 191 -13.04 3.92 0.69
N THR A 192 -13.94 4.72 1.25
CA THR A 192 -15.11 5.24 0.52
C THR A 192 -15.05 6.76 0.51
N VAL A 193 -15.19 7.34 -0.67
CA VAL A 193 -15.11 8.77 -0.91
C VAL A 193 -16.43 9.24 -1.47
N THR A 194 -17.00 10.28 -0.87
CA THR A 194 -18.18 10.95 -1.38
C THR A 194 -17.78 12.26 -2.05
N LYS A 195 -18.46 12.63 -3.14
CA LYS A 195 -18.27 13.95 -3.76
C LYS A 195 -18.67 15.07 -2.80
N ARG A 196 -17.92 16.17 -2.84
CA ARG A 196 -18.32 17.44 -2.19
C ARG A 196 -18.87 18.36 -3.27
N LYS A 197 -20.18 18.62 -3.25
CA LYS A 197 -20.79 19.63 -4.13
C LYS A 197 -20.15 20.98 -3.81
N ALA A 198 -19.49 21.59 -4.80
CA ALA A 198 -19.10 23.00 -4.69
C ALA A 198 -20.39 23.83 -4.69
N LEU A 199 -20.54 24.68 -3.67
CA LEU A 199 -21.62 25.66 -3.58
C LEU A 199 -21.41 26.78 -4.59
#